data_AF-A0A507CH25-F1
#
_entry.id   AF-A0A507CH25-F1
#
_cell.length_a   1.000
_cell.length_b   1.000
_cell.length_c   1.000
_cell.angle_alpha   90.00
_cell.angle_beta   90.00
_cell.angle_gamma   90.00
#
_symmetry.space_group_name_H-M   'P 1'
#
loop_
_entity.id
_entity.type
_entity.pdbx_description
1 polymer ?
#
loop_
_entity_poly.entity_id
_entity_poly.type
_entity_poly.pdbx_seq_one_letter_code
_entity_poly.pdbx_strand_id
1 'polypeptide(L)'
;PEFPISVTFEFVYGDNQARVEQWIRSRKEISLANLQKLAFTSSIKLPESIAETDLSFDVGDMGETTVSLCTNEDVQRNIWNICANGDRPVRLQIETQQRQFSDWKFSDIMELYNLSNDTYQALESFQCGITEISDEVRPTFNYLVEEIMASIKAFRTVNGSSEANRSEFISRILSCVTAQFDGRFELHPQMEVAGESGRGPVDWVIKHEDGRIIGVIEAKKSELNQGVAQNIIQLRSSMESNKPKKLDREETPSTVFGIVTTAEAWIVLKMERTGRVHKVYVHEGAPYVIDLSKNVDPKNLAAGLEEVFIRLLWIYEQSLPAKGKEL
;
A
#
# COMPACT_ATOMS: atom_id res chain seq x y z
N PRO A 1 -34.61 -6.13 27.85
CA PRO A 1 -35.01 -7.52 27.57
C PRO A 1 -34.51 -8.44 28.70
N GLU A 2 -35.21 -9.53 28.98
CA GLU A 2 -34.68 -10.60 29.82
C GLU A 2 -33.62 -11.40 29.04
N PHE A 3 -32.53 -11.79 29.70
CA PHE A 3 -31.46 -12.57 29.09
C PHE A 3 -31.77 -14.07 29.16
N PRO A 4 -31.24 -14.89 28.23
CA PRO A 4 -30.37 -14.52 27.11
C PRO A 4 -31.14 -13.99 25.89
N ILE A 5 -30.48 -13.14 25.11
CA ILE A 5 -31.00 -12.64 23.83
C ILE A 5 -30.11 -13.10 22.68
N SER A 6 -30.68 -13.42 21.52
CA SER A 6 -29.90 -13.59 20.29
C SER A 6 -29.76 -12.24 19.59
N VAL A 7 -28.54 -11.91 19.19
CA VAL A 7 -28.23 -10.68 18.45
C VAL A 7 -27.45 -11.04 17.20
N THR A 8 -27.90 -10.54 16.05
CA THR A 8 -27.13 -10.60 14.80
C THR A 8 -26.30 -9.32 14.68
N PHE A 9 -24.99 -9.45 14.65
CA PHE A 9 -24.06 -8.37 14.32
C PHE A 9 -23.72 -8.46 12.83
N GLU A 10 -23.82 -7.34 12.13
CA GLU A 10 -23.37 -7.20 10.74
C GLU A 10 -22.17 -6.27 10.70
N PHE A 11 -20.98 -6.84 10.49
CA PHE A 11 -19.73 -6.10 10.35
C PHE A 11 -19.51 -5.70 8.90
N VAL A 12 -19.09 -4.46 8.67
CA VAL A 12 -18.79 -3.91 7.33
C VAL A 12 -17.40 -3.28 7.35
N TYR A 13 -16.54 -3.62 6.39
CA TYR A 13 -15.20 -3.04 6.21
C TYR A 13 -14.92 -2.84 4.72
N GLY A 14 -14.92 -1.58 4.27
CA GLY A 14 -14.93 -1.27 2.83
C GLY A 14 -16.11 -1.95 2.14
N ASP A 15 -15.84 -2.70 1.07
CA ASP A 15 -16.85 -3.50 0.36
C ASP A 15 -17.10 -4.88 0.99
N ASN A 16 -16.35 -5.25 2.04
CA ASN A 16 -16.50 -6.53 2.71
C ASN A 16 -17.55 -6.47 3.80
N GLN A 17 -18.29 -7.57 3.97
CA GLN A 17 -19.30 -7.71 5.02
C GLN A 17 -19.29 -9.12 5.60
N ALA A 18 -19.61 -9.23 6.89
CA ALA A 18 -19.86 -10.51 7.55
C ALA A 18 -20.98 -10.37 8.58
N ARG A 19 -21.71 -11.47 8.80
CA ARG A 19 -22.75 -11.56 9.82
C ARG A 19 -22.38 -12.61 10.85
N VAL A 20 -22.54 -12.25 12.12
CA VAL A 20 -22.28 -13.13 13.27
C VAL A 20 -23.48 -13.09 14.18
N GLU A 21 -24.10 -14.25 14.41
CA GLU A 21 -25.14 -14.40 15.41
C GLU A 21 -24.50 -14.79 16.74
N GLN A 22 -24.82 -14.04 17.80
CA GLN A 22 -24.27 -14.24 19.13
C GLN A 22 -25.38 -14.24 20.18
N TRP A 23 -25.39 -15.28 21.02
CA TRP A 23 -26.20 -15.30 22.24
C TRP A 23 -25.53 -14.46 23.32
N ILE A 24 -26.22 -13.42 23.78
CA ILE A 24 -25.77 -12.51 24.83
C ILE A 24 -26.48 -12.90 26.13
N ARG A 25 -25.71 -13.25 27.17
CA ARG A 25 -26.25 -13.70 28.46
C ARG A 25 -26.28 -12.61 29.53
N SER A 26 -25.53 -11.53 29.31
CA SER A 26 -25.53 -10.37 30.19
C SER A 26 -25.15 -9.10 29.44
N ARG A 27 -25.52 -7.93 29.98
CA ARG A 27 -25.18 -6.64 29.37
C ARG A 27 -23.66 -6.42 29.26
N LYS A 28 -22.86 -7.04 30.13
CA LYS A 28 -21.39 -6.93 30.13
C LYS A 28 -20.72 -7.59 28.93
N GLU A 29 -21.40 -8.53 28.28
CA GLU A 29 -20.91 -9.18 27.04
C GLU A 29 -21.05 -8.27 25.81
N ILE A 30 -21.82 -7.19 25.90
CA ILE A 30 -21.86 -6.14 24.89
C ILE A 30 -20.76 -5.13 25.25
N SER A 31 -19.53 -5.46 24.87
CA SER A 31 -18.31 -4.68 25.15
C SER A 31 -17.48 -4.51 23.89
N LEU A 32 -16.62 -3.49 23.86
CA LEU A 32 -15.74 -3.23 22.72
C LEU A 32 -14.86 -4.45 22.41
N ALA A 33 -14.22 -5.02 23.44
CA ALA A 33 -13.38 -6.21 23.29
C ALA A 33 -14.15 -7.41 22.72
N ASN A 34 -15.42 -7.60 23.08
CA ASN A 34 -16.22 -8.68 22.50
C ASN A 34 -16.56 -8.42 21.03
N LEU A 35 -16.88 -7.17 20.66
CA LEU A 35 -17.12 -6.82 19.25
C LEU A 35 -15.85 -7.00 18.41
N GLN A 36 -14.69 -6.57 18.92
CA GLN A 36 -13.38 -6.78 18.29
C GLN A 36 -13.14 -8.26 18.02
N LYS A 37 -13.30 -9.10 19.05
CA LYS A 37 -13.15 -10.56 18.91
C LYS A 37 -14.14 -11.17 17.91
N LEU A 38 -15.41 -10.78 17.96
CA LEU A 38 -16.44 -11.31 17.05
C LEU A 38 -16.15 -10.91 15.60
N ALA A 39 -15.77 -9.67 15.34
CA ALA A 39 -15.37 -9.21 14.02
C ALA A 39 -14.14 -9.98 13.51
N PHE A 40 -13.09 -10.06 14.34
CA PHE A 40 -11.80 -10.66 13.98
C PHE A 40 -11.88 -12.17 13.74
N THR A 41 -12.81 -12.86 14.40
CA THR A 41 -13.04 -14.31 14.21
C THR A 41 -14.15 -14.63 13.20
N SER A 42 -14.78 -13.60 12.63
CA SER A 42 -15.79 -13.78 11.58
C SER A 42 -15.16 -14.09 10.22
N SER A 43 -16.01 -14.29 9.21
CA SER A 43 -15.57 -14.45 7.83
C SER A 43 -15.25 -13.13 7.12
N ILE A 44 -15.24 -11.99 7.83
CA ILE A 44 -14.91 -10.69 7.22
C ILE A 44 -13.45 -10.67 6.79
N LYS A 45 -13.20 -10.20 5.58
CA LYS A 45 -11.83 -10.04 5.07
C LYS A 45 -11.25 -8.75 5.61
N LEU A 46 -10.24 -8.90 6.48
CA LEU A 46 -9.40 -7.81 6.97
C LEU A 46 -7.99 -7.98 6.41
N PRO A 47 -7.25 -6.89 6.15
CA PRO A 47 -5.82 -6.93 5.88
C PRO A 47 -5.05 -7.77 6.91
N GLU A 48 -4.09 -8.59 6.45
CA GLU A 48 -3.35 -9.54 7.30
C GLU A 48 -2.59 -8.88 8.47
N SER A 49 -2.27 -7.59 8.34
CA SER A 49 -1.51 -6.83 9.33
C SER A 49 -2.34 -6.13 10.39
N ILE A 50 -3.67 -6.12 10.27
CA ILE A 50 -4.56 -5.55 11.30
C ILE A 50 -4.65 -6.51 12.48
N ALA A 51 -4.45 -5.99 13.69
CA ALA A 51 -4.68 -6.74 14.92
C ALA A 51 -6.13 -6.56 15.42
N GLU A 52 -6.61 -7.52 16.22
CA GLU A 52 -7.94 -7.48 16.86
C GLU A 52 -8.20 -6.17 17.59
N THR A 53 -7.18 -5.62 18.26
CA THR A 53 -7.28 -4.39 19.06
C THR A 53 -7.30 -3.12 18.24
N ASP A 54 -6.96 -3.17 16.95
CA ASP A 54 -6.95 -2.00 16.06
C ASP A 54 -8.36 -1.63 15.57
N LEU A 55 -9.32 -2.54 15.76
CA LEU A 55 -10.70 -2.37 15.33
C LEU A 55 -11.45 -1.44 16.27
N SER A 56 -12.01 -0.38 15.71
CA SER A 56 -13.07 0.45 16.29
C SER A 56 -14.35 0.31 15.47
N PHE A 57 -15.48 0.75 16.01
CA PHE A 57 -16.76 0.57 15.36
C PHE A 57 -17.56 1.85 15.34
N ASP A 58 -18.19 2.10 14.21
CA ASP A 58 -19.24 3.08 14.04
C ASP A 58 -20.57 2.36 13.91
N VAL A 59 -21.60 2.83 14.63
CA VAL A 59 -22.96 2.28 14.53
C VAL A 59 -23.91 3.33 13.94
N GLY A 60 -24.68 2.93 12.92
CA GLY A 60 -25.63 3.81 12.24
C GLY A 60 -26.31 3.12 11.06
N ASP A 61 -27.45 3.65 10.62
CA ASP A 61 -28.15 3.23 9.40
C ASP A 61 -27.57 3.97 8.18
N MET A 62 -27.57 3.34 6.99
CA MET A 62 -26.94 3.92 5.80
C MET A 62 -27.55 5.27 5.43
N GLY A 63 -26.73 6.32 5.38
CA GLY A 63 -27.13 7.68 5.03
C GLY A 63 -27.47 8.59 6.22
N GLU A 64 -27.40 8.07 7.45
CA GLU A 64 -27.52 8.87 8.68
C GLU A 64 -26.16 9.06 9.36
N THR A 65 -26.10 9.98 10.32
CA THR A 65 -24.92 10.22 11.15
C THR A 65 -24.56 8.96 11.93
N THR A 66 -23.36 8.43 11.72
CA THR A 66 -22.82 7.32 12.51
C THR A 66 -22.38 7.80 13.89
N VAL A 67 -22.42 6.89 14.86
CA VAL A 67 -21.90 7.12 16.22
C VAL A 67 -20.70 6.22 16.46
N SER A 68 -19.53 6.82 16.72
CA SER A 68 -18.31 6.08 17.04
C SER A 68 -18.38 5.45 18.43
N LEU A 69 -17.97 4.18 18.49
CA LEU A 69 -17.99 3.32 19.67
C LEU A 69 -16.56 3.11 20.18
N CYS A 70 -16.03 4.12 20.84
CA CYS A 70 -14.63 4.12 21.31
C CYS A 70 -14.45 3.50 22.69
N THR A 71 -15.52 3.39 23.48
CA THR A 71 -15.48 2.90 24.86
C THR A 71 -16.54 1.83 25.13
N ASN A 72 -16.38 1.08 26.22
CA ASN A 72 -17.39 0.13 26.66
C ASN A 72 -18.72 0.83 27.00
N GLU A 73 -18.65 2.05 27.54
CA GLU A 73 -19.81 2.88 27.82
C GLU A 73 -20.57 3.24 26.54
N ASP A 74 -19.86 3.60 25.47
CA ASP A 74 -20.46 3.93 24.18
C ASP A 74 -21.12 2.70 23.54
N VAL A 75 -20.42 1.57 23.55
CA VAL A 75 -20.95 0.28 23.07
C VAL A 75 -22.24 -0.07 23.83
N GLN A 76 -22.22 -0.04 25.15
CA GLN A 76 -23.38 -0.40 25.97
C GLN A 76 -24.53 0.61 25.88
N ARG A 77 -24.26 1.88 25.56
CA ARG A 77 -25.30 2.90 25.40
C ARG A 77 -25.99 2.77 24.05
N ASN A 78 -25.21 2.63 22.98
CA ASN A 78 -25.72 2.72 21.61
C ASN A 78 -26.24 1.37 21.08
N ILE A 79 -25.54 0.26 21.36
CA ILE A 79 -25.95 -1.06 20.86
C ILE A 79 -27.11 -1.64 21.66
N TRP A 80 -27.14 -1.40 22.98
CA TRP A 80 -28.15 -1.99 23.86
C TRP A 80 -29.58 -1.70 23.42
N ASN A 81 -29.86 -0.45 23.04
CA ASN A 81 -31.20 -0.05 22.60
C ASN A 81 -31.62 -0.79 21.32
N ILE A 82 -30.67 -1.06 20.42
CA ILE A 82 -30.93 -1.81 19.18
C ILE A 82 -31.22 -3.28 19.52
N CYS A 83 -30.40 -3.91 20.35
CA CYS A 83 -30.61 -5.29 20.79
C CYS A 83 -31.93 -5.46 21.57
N ALA A 84 -32.33 -4.46 22.35
CA ALA A 84 -33.56 -4.50 23.14
C ALA A 84 -34.84 -4.40 22.28
N ASN A 85 -34.75 -3.80 21.08
CA ASN A 85 -35.87 -3.61 20.16
C ASN A 85 -35.99 -4.75 19.11
N GLY A 86 -35.11 -5.75 19.17
CA GLY A 86 -35.38 -7.14 18.77
C GLY A 86 -35.33 -7.53 17.29
N ASP A 87 -35.65 -6.64 16.35
CA ASP A 87 -36.02 -7.11 14.99
C ASP A 87 -35.01 -6.78 13.88
N ARG A 88 -33.88 -6.14 14.18
CA ARG A 88 -32.89 -5.76 13.16
C ARG A 88 -31.44 -6.09 13.57
N PRO A 89 -30.58 -6.51 12.61
CA PRO A 89 -29.16 -6.65 12.85
C PRO A 89 -28.54 -5.36 13.38
N VAL A 90 -27.58 -5.50 14.29
CA VAL A 90 -26.72 -4.39 14.71
C VAL A 90 -25.64 -4.24 13.66
N ARG A 91 -25.78 -3.25 12.79
CA ARG A 91 -24.79 -2.96 11.75
C ARG A 91 -23.66 -2.11 12.31
N LEU A 92 -22.44 -2.59 12.15
CA LEU A 92 -21.21 -1.98 12.66
C LEU A 92 -20.24 -1.77 11.50
N GLN A 93 -19.96 -0.51 11.18
CA GLN A 93 -18.87 -0.16 10.29
C GLN A 93 -17.57 -0.27 11.07
N ILE A 94 -16.67 -1.15 10.61
CA ILE A 94 -15.34 -1.30 11.17
C ILE A 94 -14.52 -0.12 10.71
N GLU A 95 -14.09 0.66 11.67
CA GLU A 95 -12.99 1.60 11.50
C GLU A 95 -11.74 1.02 12.12
N THR A 96 -10.59 1.51 11.69
CA THR A 96 -9.34 1.18 12.33
C THR A 96 -8.55 2.44 12.63
N GLN A 97 -7.66 2.39 13.63
CA GLN A 97 -6.90 3.57 14.05
C GLN A 97 -5.96 4.11 12.95
N GLN A 98 -5.60 3.28 11.98
CA GLN A 98 -4.77 3.68 10.84
C GLN A 98 -5.51 4.69 9.95
N ARG A 99 -4.84 5.74 9.50
CA ARG A 99 -5.40 6.63 8.45
C ARG A 99 -5.38 5.92 7.09
N GLN A 100 -6.26 6.29 6.16
CA GLN A 100 -6.08 5.85 4.78
C GLN A 100 -4.78 6.44 4.24
N PHE A 101 -4.07 5.73 3.36
CA PHE A 101 -2.85 6.28 2.74
C PHE A 101 -3.14 7.63 2.08
N SER A 102 -4.28 7.75 1.40
CA SER A 102 -4.76 8.97 0.74
C SER A 102 -4.83 10.21 1.65
N ASP A 103 -5.05 10.01 2.95
CA ASP A 103 -5.21 11.08 3.94
C ASP A 103 -3.87 11.69 4.38
N TRP A 104 -2.76 10.97 4.26
CA TRP A 104 -1.44 11.45 4.65
C TRP A 104 -0.95 12.58 3.74
N LYS A 105 -0.61 13.72 4.32
CA LYS A 105 -0.06 14.88 3.61
C LYS A 105 1.44 14.98 3.81
N PHE A 106 2.12 15.71 2.93
CA PHE A 106 3.56 15.90 3.08
C PHE A 106 3.91 16.65 4.39
N SER A 107 3.04 17.53 4.87
CA SER A 107 3.17 18.17 6.19
C SER A 107 3.22 17.16 7.35
N ASP A 108 2.45 16.07 7.28
CA ASP A 108 2.53 15.00 8.29
C ASP A 108 3.91 14.31 8.25
N ILE A 109 4.46 14.11 7.05
CA ILE A 109 5.82 13.53 6.88
C ILE A 109 6.89 14.46 7.40
N MET A 110 6.76 15.76 7.16
CA MET A 110 7.70 16.75 7.71
C MET A 110 7.76 16.68 9.23
N GLU A 111 6.61 16.55 9.89
CA GLU A 111 6.56 16.38 11.35
C GLU A 111 7.18 15.04 11.78
N LEU A 112 6.79 13.94 11.12
CA LEU A 112 7.28 12.60 11.45
C LEU A 112 8.81 12.45 11.31
N TYR A 113 9.41 13.10 10.31
CA TYR A 113 10.83 12.98 9.99
C TYR A 113 11.63 14.25 10.29
N ASN A 114 11.02 15.23 10.97
CA ASN A 114 11.64 16.53 11.31
C ASN A 114 12.26 17.25 10.10
N LEU A 115 11.55 17.29 8.98
CA LEU A 115 12.01 17.95 7.75
C LEU A 115 11.78 19.46 7.83
N SER A 116 12.74 20.24 7.34
CA SER A 116 12.69 21.70 7.37
C SER A 116 11.98 22.34 6.18
N ASN A 117 11.78 21.61 5.08
CA ASN A 117 11.19 22.11 3.85
C ASN A 117 10.02 21.23 3.37
N ASP A 118 9.01 21.86 2.80
CA ASP A 118 7.80 21.20 2.25
C ASP A 118 8.04 20.64 0.84
N THR A 119 9.05 19.78 0.73
CA THR A 119 9.40 19.16 -0.54
C THR A 119 10.16 17.85 -0.33
N TYR A 120 9.89 16.82 -1.14
CA TYR A 120 10.54 15.51 -1.01
C TYR A 120 12.07 15.57 -1.17
N GLN A 121 12.59 16.59 -1.85
CA GLN A 121 14.03 16.83 -1.98
C GLN A 121 14.70 17.21 -0.64
N ALA A 122 13.92 17.47 0.41
CA ALA A 122 14.44 17.66 1.76
C ALA A 122 14.82 16.34 2.46
N LEU A 123 14.40 15.19 1.91
CA LEU A 123 14.76 13.87 2.42
C LEU A 123 16.27 13.63 2.22
N GLU A 124 16.86 12.79 3.07
CA GLU A 124 18.25 12.35 2.87
C GLU A 124 18.40 11.67 1.51
N SER A 125 19.53 11.91 0.82
CA SER A 125 19.75 11.32 -0.49
C SER A 125 20.38 9.93 -0.39
N PHE A 126 20.10 9.08 -1.38
CA PHE A 126 20.87 7.86 -1.62
C PHE A 126 21.19 7.68 -3.10
N GLN A 127 22.22 6.89 -3.38
CA GLN A 127 22.58 6.49 -4.74
C GLN A 127 21.89 5.17 -5.08
N CYS A 128 20.95 5.21 -6.01
CA CYS A 128 20.32 4.04 -6.62
C CYS A 128 21.31 3.49 -7.64
N GLY A 129 21.60 2.19 -7.55
CA GLY A 129 22.48 1.54 -8.51
C GLY A 129 21.77 1.31 -9.85
N ILE A 130 22.51 0.72 -10.78
CA ILE A 130 22.01 0.31 -12.09
C ILE A 130 22.37 -1.15 -12.33
N THR A 131 21.49 -1.86 -13.02
CA THR A 131 21.78 -3.18 -13.59
C THR A 131 21.73 -3.04 -15.10
N GLU A 132 22.86 -3.32 -15.75
CA GLU A 132 22.97 -3.22 -17.21
C GLU A 132 21.99 -4.18 -17.91
N ILE A 133 21.44 -3.73 -19.03
CA ILE A 133 20.60 -4.59 -19.87
C ILE A 133 21.50 -5.62 -20.55
N SER A 134 21.45 -6.87 -20.12
CA SER A 134 22.20 -7.97 -20.76
C SER A 134 21.63 -8.30 -22.14
N ASP A 135 22.34 -9.12 -22.91
CA ASP A 135 21.84 -9.65 -24.19
C ASP A 135 20.55 -10.48 -24.04
N GLU A 136 20.35 -11.11 -22.88
CA GLU A 136 19.15 -11.87 -22.55
C GLU A 136 17.95 -10.97 -22.24
N VAL A 137 18.19 -9.81 -21.60
CA VAL A 137 17.15 -8.83 -21.21
C VAL A 137 16.82 -7.88 -22.37
N ARG A 138 17.77 -7.66 -23.29
CA ARG A 138 17.66 -6.73 -24.43
C ARG A 138 16.39 -6.92 -25.27
N PRO A 139 15.94 -8.14 -25.61
CA PRO A 139 14.72 -8.34 -26.38
C PRO A 139 13.48 -7.82 -25.66
N THR A 140 13.35 -8.04 -24.34
CA THR A 140 12.22 -7.50 -23.57
C THR A 140 12.25 -5.99 -23.49
N PHE A 141 13.44 -5.39 -23.32
CA PHE A 141 13.56 -3.93 -23.33
C PHE A 141 13.15 -3.33 -24.69
N ASN A 142 13.62 -3.90 -25.81
CA ASN A 142 13.22 -3.44 -27.14
C ASN A 142 11.71 -3.57 -27.36
N TYR A 143 11.12 -4.69 -26.92
CA TYR A 143 9.67 -4.89 -26.94
C TYR A 143 8.93 -3.81 -26.14
N LEU A 144 9.41 -3.47 -24.93
CA LEU A 144 8.84 -2.40 -24.12
C LEU A 144 8.85 -1.05 -24.86
N VAL A 145 9.97 -0.70 -25.53
CA VAL A 145 10.05 0.54 -26.32
C VAL A 145 8.99 0.57 -27.41
N GLU A 146 8.82 -0.54 -28.15
CA GLU A 146 7.81 -0.67 -29.21
C GLU A 146 6.38 -0.57 -28.66
N GLU A 147 6.08 -1.23 -27.55
CA GLU A 147 4.77 -1.19 -26.88
C GLU A 147 4.42 0.22 -26.37
N ILE A 148 5.39 0.92 -25.76
CA ILE A 148 5.19 2.30 -25.30
C ILE A 148 4.99 3.23 -26.50
N MET A 149 5.75 3.06 -27.58
CA MET A 149 5.54 3.82 -28.82
C MET A 149 4.14 3.59 -29.42
N ALA A 150 3.67 2.34 -29.43
CA ALA A 150 2.31 2.02 -29.88
C ALA A 150 1.26 2.67 -28.98
N SER A 151 1.46 2.62 -27.66
CA SER A 151 0.58 3.23 -26.66
C SER A 151 0.49 4.75 -26.80
N ILE A 152 1.62 5.45 -27.03
CA ILE A 152 1.63 6.90 -27.29
C ILE A 152 0.77 7.27 -28.51
N LYS A 153 0.75 6.42 -29.55
CA LYS A 153 -0.09 6.63 -30.75
C LYS A 153 -1.56 6.35 -30.48
N ALA A 154 -1.86 5.35 -29.65
CA ALA A 154 -3.22 4.91 -29.36
C ALA A 154 -3.96 5.82 -28.36
N PHE A 155 -3.26 6.31 -27.33
CA PHE A 155 -3.85 7.10 -26.26
C PHE A 155 -3.79 8.61 -26.50
N ARG A 156 -4.62 9.37 -25.76
CA ARG A 156 -4.46 10.82 -25.66
C ARG A 156 -3.12 11.13 -24.97
N THR A 157 -2.53 12.28 -25.30
CA THR A 157 -1.25 12.71 -24.73
C THR A 157 -1.27 12.60 -23.20
N VAL A 158 -0.18 12.10 -22.63
CA VAL A 158 -0.07 11.86 -21.18
C VAL A 158 -0.22 13.18 -20.38
N ASN A 159 0.22 14.30 -20.95
CA ASN A 159 -0.04 15.64 -20.43
C ASN A 159 -1.54 15.93 -20.27
N GLY A 160 -1.96 16.15 -19.02
CA GLY A 160 -3.36 16.41 -18.65
C GLY A 160 -4.26 15.17 -18.59
N SER A 161 -3.70 13.97 -18.82
CA SER A 161 -4.46 12.71 -18.77
C SER A 161 -4.82 12.28 -17.35
N SER A 162 -5.77 11.34 -17.25
CA SER A 162 -6.16 10.71 -15.98
C SER A 162 -5.08 9.78 -15.46
N GLU A 163 -5.14 9.46 -14.17
CA GLU A 163 -4.29 8.46 -13.55
C GLU A 163 -4.43 7.08 -14.19
N ALA A 164 -5.64 6.71 -14.64
CA ALA A 164 -5.90 5.50 -15.39
C ALA A 164 -5.09 5.43 -16.69
N ASN A 165 -5.01 6.52 -17.46
CA ASN A 165 -4.19 6.54 -18.68
C ASN A 165 -2.69 6.45 -18.37
N ARG A 166 -2.22 7.06 -17.28
CA ARG A 166 -0.82 6.96 -16.84
C ARG A 166 -0.46 5.54 -16.39
N SER A 167 -1.41 4.87 -15.72
CA SER A 167 -1.28 3.49 -15.23
C SER A 167 -1.02 2.48 -16.34
N GLU A 168 -1.50 2.73 -17.56
CA GLU A 168 -1.21 1.92 -18.75
C GLU A 168 0.29 1.88 -19.08
N PHE A 169 0.96 3.03 -19.02
CA PHE A 169 2.40 3.11 -19.29
C PHE A 169 3.21 2.51 -18.14
N ILE A 170 2.82 2.83 -16.90
CA ILE A 170 3.48 2.34 -15.68
C ILE A 170 3.43 0.82 -15.61
N SER A 171 2.25 0.22 -15.79
CA SER A 171 2.07 -1.24 -15.71
C SER A 171 2.90 -1.99 -16.76
N ARG A 172 3.06 -1.44 -17.97
CA ARG A 172 3.90 -2.03 -19.04
C ARG A 172 5.37 -2.05 -18.66
N ILE A 173 5.88 -0.93 -18.12
CA ILE A 173 7.26 -0.85 -17.64
C ILE A 173 7.50 -1.84 -16.49
N LEU A 174 6.64 -1.81 -15.48
CA LEU A 174 6.76 -2.68 -14.30
C LEU A 174 6.70 -4.17 -14.67
N SER A 175 5.74 -4.57 -15.51
CA SER A 175 5.60 -5.97 -15.94
C SER A 175 6.77 -6.47 -16.77
N CYS A 176 7.31 -5.65 -17.68
CA CYS A 176 8.50 -6.03 -18.47
C CYS A 176 9.73 -6.25 -17.60
N VAL A 177 9.95 -5.42 -16.57
CA VAL A 177 11.03 -5.64 -15.59
C VAL A 177 10.76 -6.89 -14.76
N THR A 178 9.56 -7.03 -14.19
CA THR A 178 9.19 -8.18 -13.33
C THR A 178 9.41 -9.51 -14.05
N ALA A 179 9.08 -9.57 -15.35
CA ALA A 179 9.24 -10.75 -16.17
C ALA A 179 10.69 -11.23 -16.31
N GLN A 180 11.69 -10.40 -16.01
CA GLN A 180 13.11 -10.77 -16.10
C GLN A 180 13.58 -11.68 -14.94
N PHE A 181 12.72 -11.96 -13.96
CA PHE A 181 13.09 -12.67 -12.74
C PHE A 181 12.41 -14.03 -12.58
N ASP A 182 11.95 -14.65 -13.68
CA ASP A 182 11.48 -16.04 -13.75
C ASP A 182 10.50 -16.45 -12.64
N GLY A 183 9.56 -15.57 -12.29
CA GLY A 183 8.53 -15.83 -11.27
C GLY A 183 9.00 -15.70 -9.82
N ARG A 184 10.25 -15.30 -9.55
CA ARG A 184 10.72 -15.00 -8.18
C ARG A 184 10.05 -13.77 -7.57
N PHE A 185 9.46 -12.94 -8.42
CA PHE A 185 8.71 -11.76 -8.01
C PHE A 185 7.36 -11.70 -8.71
N GLU A 186 6.37 -11.19 -7.99
CA GLU A 186 5.01 -10.98 -8.46
C GLU A 186 4.64 -9.50 -8.33
N LEU A 187 3.99 -8.96 -9.37
CA LEU A 187 3.42 -7.62 -9.38
C LEU A 187 1.93 -7.71 -9.02
N HIS A 188 1.54 -7.13 -7.89
CA HIS A 188 0.17 -7.13 -7.41
C HIS A 188 -0.44 -5.73 -7.51
N PRO A 189 -1.30 -5.46 -8.51
CA PRO A 189 -2.01 -4.19 -8.57
C PRO A 189 -3.09 -4.10 -7.48
N GLN A 190 -3.26 -2.92 -6.90
CA GLN A 190 -4.32 -2.60 -5.93
C GLN A 190 -4.35 -3.56 -4.72
N MET A 191 -3.17 -3.99 -4.26
CA MET A 191 -3.06 -4.86 -3.09
C MET A 191 -3.25 -4.04 -1.81
N GLU A 192 -4.14 -4.51 -0.92
CA GLU A 192 -4.32 -3.93 0.41
C GLU A 192 -3.07 -4.14 1.27
N VAL A 193 -2.52 -3.03 1.76
CA VAL A 193 -1.42 -3.01 2.73
C VAL A 193 -1.87 -2.20 3.94
N ALA A 194 -1.55 -2.68 5.13
CA ALA A 194 -1.77 -1.92 6.36
C ALA A 194 -0.57 -2.03 7.30
N GLY A 195 -0.37 -1.01 8.11
CA GLY A 195 0.65 -0.93 9.15
C GLY A 195 0.08 -0.30 10.41
N GLU A 196 0.93 0.22 11.28
CA GLU A 196 0.52 0.91 12.51
C GLU A 196 -0.07 2.29 12.20
N SER A 197 0.41 2.95 11.14
CA SER A 197 0.05 4.35 10.82
C SER A 197 -0.91 4.48 9.64
N GLY A 198 -0.84 3.59 8.64
CA GLY A 198 -1.59 3.73 7.40
C GLY A 198 -2.21 2.42 6.93
N ARG A 199 -3.28 2.53 6.15
CA ARG A 199 -3.93 1.41 5.46
C ARG A 199 -4.45 1.80 4.08
N GLY A 200 -4.64 0.81 3.23
CA GLY A 200 -5.39 0.94 1.98
C GLY A 200 -4.75 0.17 0.82
N PRO A 201 -5.35 0.28 -0.38
CA PRO A 201 -4.77 -0.29 -1.57
C PRO A 201 -3.51 0.49 -1.96
N VAL A 202 -2.50 -0.24 -2.43
CA VAL A 202 -1.30 0.30 -3.07
C VAL A 202 -1.40 0.03 -4.56
N ASP A 203 -1.10 1.02 -5.41
CA ASP A 203 -1.33 0.89 -6.85
C ASP A 203 -0.62 -0.32 -7.46
N TRP A 204 0.65 -0.53 -7.10
CA TRP A 204 1.34 -1.79 -7.31
C TRP A 204 2.24 -2.15 -6.14
N VAL A 205 2.17 -3.41 -5.73
CA VAL A 205 3.11 -4.04 -4.79
C VAL A 205 3.98 -5.01 -5.56
N ILE A 206 5.30 -4.96 -5.34
CA ILE A 206 6.23 -5.99 -5.80
C ILE A 206 6.50 -6.91 -4.62
N LYS A 207 6.15 -8.19 -4.80
CA LYS A 207 6.31 -9.22 -3.77
C LYS A 207 7.32 -10.25 -4.24
N HIS A 208 8.22 -10.65 -3.37
CA HIS A 208 9.13 -11.77 -3.63
C HIS A 208 8.42 -13.10 -3.32
N GLU A 209 8.88 -14.21 -3.91
CA GLU A 209 8.28 -15.55 -3.77
C GLU A 209 8.21 -16.06 -2.31
N ASP A 210 9.05 -15.55 -1.42
CA ASP A 210 9.01 -15.82 0.03
C ASP A 210 7.90 -15.06 0.78
N GLY A 211 7.12 -14.26 0.05
CA GLY A 211 5.96 -13.52 0.53
C GLY A 211 6.26 -12.12 1.06
N ARG A 212 7.51 -11.64 1.05
CA ARG A 212 7.82 -10.27 1.51
C ARG A 212 7.57 -9.24 0.41
N ILE A 213 7.09 -8.07 0.81
CA ILE A 213 6.98 -6.89 -0.04
C ILE A 213 8.36 -6.27 -0.18
N ILE A 214 8.88 -6.13 -1.40
CA ILE A 214 10.18 -5.51 -1.68
C ILE A 214 10.06 -4.12 -2.26
N GLY A 215 8.91 -3.80 -2.87
CA GLY A 215 8.63 -2.45 -3.30
C GLY A 215 7.15 -2.11 -3.44
N VAL A 216 6.87 -0.81 -3.39
CA VAL A 216 5.52 -0.23 -3.53
C VAL A 216 5.56 0.96 -4.49
N ILE A 217 4.64 1.00 -5.43
CA ILE A 217 4.56 2.03 -6.47
C ILE A 217 3.25 2.78 -6.33
N GLU A 218 3.32 4.11 -6.36
CA GLU A 218 2.22 5.06 -6.29
C GLU A 218 2.18 5.89 -7.59
N ALA A 219 1.08 5.82 -8.33
CA ALA A 219 0.84 6.63 -9.52
C ALA A 219 0.18 7.95 -9.15
N LYS A 220 0.72 9.08 -9.65
CA LYS A 220 0.11 10.40 -9.50
C LYS A 220 -0.18 11.02 -10.86
N LYS A 221 -1.17 11.92 -10.88
CA LYS A 221 -1.38 12.81 -12.04
C LYS A 221 -0.36 13.96 -12.15
N SER A 222 0.01 14.56 -11.01
CA SER A 222 0.91 15.73 -10.92
C SER A 222 1.51 15.94 -9.53
N GLU A 223 0.75 15.66 -8.47
CA GLU A 223 1.10 15.95 -7.07
C GLU A 223 2.16 14.97 -6.50
N LEU A 224 3.40 15.08 -6.97
CA LEU A 224 4.49 14.17 -6.58
C LEU A 224 4.82 14.24 -5.08
N ASN A 225 4.83 15.43 -4.44
CA ASN A 225 5.03 15.54 -2.98
C ASN A 225 3.96 14.77 -2.21
N GLN A 226 2.70 14.90 -2.62
CA GLN A 226 1.60 14.15 -2.04
C GLN A 226 1.79 12.64 -2.24
N GLY A 227 2.20 12.20 -3.44
CA GLY A 227 2.52 10.81 -3.70
C GLY A 227 3.67 10.28 -2.87
N VAL A 228 4.73 11.08 -2.65
CA VAL A 228 5.84 10.72 -1.75
C VAL A 228 5.33 10.56 -0.32
N ALA A 229 4.45 11.45 0.15
CA ALA A 229 3.89 11.30 1.48
C ALA A 229 3.13 9.99 1.68
N GLN A 230 2.28 9.66 0.71
CA GLN A 230 1.51 8.41 0.67
C GLN A 230 2.46 7.20 0.64
N ASN A 231 3.43 7.22 -0.28
CA ASN A 231 4.35 6.12 -0.50
C ASN A 231 5.29 5.87 0.70
N ILE A 232 5.70 6.90 1.44
CA ILE A 232 6.49 6.73 2.68
C ILE A 232 5.73 5.91 3.72
N ILE A 233 4.43 6.14 3.87
CA ILE A 233 3.61 5.39 4.84
C ILE A 233 3.30 3.99 4.31
N GLN A 234 3.11 3.82 3.00
CA GLN A 234 3.01 2.50 2.36
C GLN A 234 4.30 1.68 2.57
N LEU A 235 5.48 2.29 2.42
CA LEU A 235 6.78 1.65 2.68
C LEU A 235 6.88 1.16 4.13
N ARG A 236 6.58 2.05 5.08
CA ARG A 236 6.60 1.71 6.51
C ARG A 236 5.64 0.56 6.83
N SER A 237 4.41 0.64 6.30
CA SER A 237 3.38 -0.40 6.49
C SER A 237 3.80 -1.74 5.87
N SER A 238 4.47 -1.70 4.72
CA SER A 238 5.02 -2.89 4.05
C SER A 238 6.11 -3.55 4.90
N MET A 239 7.00 -2.75 5.49
CA MET A 239 8.05 -3.25 6.38
C MET A 239 7.50 -3.88 7.65
N GLU A 240 6.43 -3.30 8.20
CA GLU A 240 5.71 -3.85 9.35
C GLU A 240 4.97 -5.15 8.99
N SER A 241 4.43 -5.24 7.77
CA SER A 241 3.80 -6.47 7.23
C SER A 241 4.81 -7.59 6.96
N ASN A 242 6.05 -7.23 6.62
CA ASN A 242 7.15 -8.17 6.39
C ASN A 242 7.73 -8.81 7.67
N LYS A 243 7.18 -8.52 8.87
CA LYS A 243 7.67 -9.05 10.14
C LYS A 243 7.77 -10.60 10.08
N PRO A 244 8.95 -11.19 10.35
CA PRO A 244 9.12 -12.64 10.27
C PRO A 244 8.23 -13.35 11.31
N LYS A 245 7.50 -14.39 10.90
CA LYS A 245 6.59 -15.16 11.76
C LYS A 245 7.28 -15.92 12.91
N LYS A 246 8.62 -15.83 13.06
CA LYS A 246 9.40 -16.40 14.17
C LYS A 246 10.48 -15.42 14.63
N LEU A 247 10.59 -15.24 15.94
CA LEU A 247 11.46 -14.31 16.67
C LEU A 247 12.98 -14.52 16.47
N ASP A 248 13.41 -15.47 15.63
CA ASP A 248 14.73 -16.10 15.70
C ASP A 248 15.56 -15.95 14.42
N ARG A 249 15.15 -15.09 13.48
CA ARG A 249 16.04 -14.62 12.41
C ARG A 249 16.62 -13.28 12.83
N GLU A 250 17.89 -13.31 13.22
CA GLU A 250 18.73 -12.12 13.33
C GLU A 250 18.48 -11.19 12.14
N GLU A 251 18.19 -9.93 12.48
CA GLU A 251 18.22 -8.71 11.68
C GLU A 251 18.57 -8.89 10.20
N THR A 252 17.62 -9.36 9.38
CA THR A 252 17.66 -9.03 7.96
C THR A 252 17.34 -7.54 7.86
N PRO A 253 18.25 -6.70 7.33
CA PRO A 253 17.90 -5.33 6.95
C PRO A 253 16.71 -5.43 5.99
N SER A 254 15.55 -5.01 6.47
CA SER A 254 14.34 -4.96 5.65
C SER A 254 14.42 -3.65 4.89
N THR A 255 15.14 -3.63 3.77
CA THR A 255 15.04 -2.50 2.84
C THR A 255 13.80 -2.72 1.98
N VAL A 256 12.97 -1.69 1.86
CA VAL A 256 11.85 -1.68 0.91
C VAL A 256 12.00 -0.44 0.04
N PHE A 257 11.73 -0.59 -1.25
CA PHE A 257 11.87 0.48 -2.23
C PHE A 257 10.52 1.08 -2.60
N GLY A 258 10.47 2.40 -2.71
CA GLY A 258 9.27 3.14 -3.08
C GLY A 258 9.44 3.77 -4.45
N ILE A 259 8.37 3.84 -5.22
CA ILE A 259 8.36 4.61 -6.47
C ILE A 259 7.12 5.48 -6.49
N VAL A 260 7.33 6.77 -6.77
CA VAL A 260 6.23 7.70 -7.05
C VAL A 260 6.39 8.18 -8.46
N THR A 261 5.35 8.00 -9.28
CA THR A 261 5.48 8.29 -10.71
C THR A 261 4.26 8.91 -11.34
N THR A 262 4.48 9.79 -12.32
CA THR A 262 3.43 10.26 -13.23
C THR A 262 3.44 9.53 -14.58
N ALA A 263 4.15 8.40 -14.69
CA ALA A 263 4.63 7.78 -15.92
C ALA A 263 5.71 8.58 -16.67
N GLU A 264 5.68 9.91 -16.60
CA GLU A 264 6.72 10.78 -17.18
C GLU A 264 7.84 11.05 -16.18
N ALA A 265 7.53 11.36 -14.92
CA ALA A 265 8.51 11.61 -13.87
C ALA A 265 8.52 10.45 -12.87
N TRP A 266 9.68 9.88 -12.56
CA TRP A 266 9.84 8.74 -11.66
C TRP A 266 10.77 9.08 -10.50
N ILE A 267 10.22 9.10 -9.28
CA ILE A 267 10.96 9.29 -8.04
C ILE A 267 11.19 7.93 -7.41
N VAL A 268 12.45 7.62 -7.07
CA VAL A 268 12.80 6.41 -6.34
C VAL A 268 13.08 6.76 -4.88
N LEU A 269 12.42 6.05 -3.98
CA LEU A 269 12.60 6.12 -2.54
C LEU A 269 13.20 4.82 -2.03
N LYS A 270 13.89 4.90 -0.90
CA LYS A 270 14.37 3.73 -0.15
C LYS A 270 14.02 3.93 1.31
N MET A 271 13.44 2.92 1.94
CA MET A 271 13.26 2.89 3.38
C MET A 271 14.10 1.78 3.99
N GLU A 272 14.86 2.13 5.02
CA GLU A 272 15.65 1.20 5.82
C GLU A 272 15.15 1.24 7.27
N ARG A 273 15.17 0.08 7.95
CA ARG A 273 14.83 0.00 9.37
C ARG A 273 16.01 -0.50 10.17
N THR A 274 16.40 0.30 11.14
CA THR A 274 17.40 -0.06 12.16
C THR A 274 16.69 -0.11 13.51
N GLY A 275 16.44 -1.32 14.03
CA GLY A 275 15.62 -1.52 15.22
C GLY A 275 14.18 -1.03 15.04
N ARG A 276 13.79 0.02 15.76
CA ARG A 276 12.46 0.66 15.68
C ARG A 276 12.44 1.94 14.83
N VAL A 277 13.61 2.38 14.35
CA VAL A 277 13.72 3.63 13.58
C VAL A 277 13.63 3.30 12.10
N HIS A 278 12.74 4.00 11.40
CA HIS A 278 12.65 3.99 9.95
C HIS A 278 13.39 5.22 9.42
N LYS A 279 14.31 5.01 8.48
CA LYS A 279 14.97 6.07 7.73
C LYS A 279 14.51 6.01 6.30
N VAL A 280 14.15 7.17 5.76
CA VAL A 280 13.69 7.32 4.38
C VAL A 280 14.72 8.11 3.60
N TYR A 281 14.95 7.67 2.38
CA TYR A 281 15.86 8.29 1.44
C TYR A 281 15.17 8.53 0.11
N VAL A 282 15.54 9.61 -0.57
CA VAL A 282 15.19 9.86 -1.98
C VAL A 282 16.42 9.69 -2.85
N HIS A 283 16.25 9.14 -4.05
CA HIS A 283 17.38 9.00 -4.95
C HIS A 283 17.86 10.38 -5.44
N GLU A 284 19.17 10.64 -5.39
CA GLU A 284 19.75 11.94 -5.75
C GLU A 284 19.48 12.40 -7.19
N GLY A 285 19.38 11.46 -8.14
CA GLY A 285 19.10 11.74 -9.54
C GLY A 285 17.61 11.77 -9.89
N ALA A 286 16.72 11.66 -8.89
CA ALA A 286 15.29 11.75 -9.13
C ALA A 286 14.82 13.21 -9.34
N PRO A 287 13.78 13.44 -10.16
CA PRO A 287 13.03 12.43 -10.91
C PRO A 287 13.72 12.05 -12.23
N TYR A 288 13.59 10.78 -12.63
CA TYR A 288 13.88 10.36 -14.00
C TYR A 288 12.74 10.74 -14.92
N VAL A 289 13.07 11.30 -16.08
CA VAL A 289 12.07 11.83 -17.02
C VAL A 289 12.01 10.97 -18.28
N ILE A 290 10.81 10.50 -18.61
CA ILE A 290 10.46 9.83 -19.86
C ILE A 290 9.59 10.79 -20.68
N ASP A 291 10.00 11.10 -21.90
CA ASP A 291 9.19 11.86 -22.84
C ASP A 291 8.10 10.95 -23.45
N LEU A 292 6.86 11.14 -23.03
CA LEU A 292 5.68 10.43 -23.55
C LEU A 292 4.84 11.31 -24.49
N SER A 293 5.44 12.33 -25.09
CA SER A 293 4.78 13.20 -26.07
C SER A 293 4.50 12.47 -27.39
N LYS A 294 3.45 12.89 -28.10
CA LYS A 294 3.00 12.23 -29.34
C LYS A 294 4.05 12.17 -30.45
N ASN A 295 5.01 13.09 -30.44
CA ASN A 295 6.04 13.24 -31.46
C ASN A 295 7.44 12.92 -30.91
N VAL A 296 7.53 12.18 -29.81
CA VAL A 296 8.81 11.81 -29.21
C VAL A 296 9.67 11.06 -30.23
N ASP A 297 10.96 11.42 -30.29
CA ASP A 297 11.94 10.66 -31.06
C ASP A 297 12.14 9.28 -30.42
N PRO A 298 12.06 8.16 -31.16
CA PRO A 298 12.20 6.82 -30.60
C PRO A 298 13.48 6.61 -29.78
N LYS A 299 14.59 7.28 -30.12
CA LYS A 299 15.85 7.19 -29.37
C LYS A 299 15.75 7.92 -28.04
N ASN A 300 15.09 9.07 -28.00
CA ASN A 300 14.86 9.83 -26.77
C ASN A 300 13.94 9.05 -25.82
N LEU A 301 12.87 8.44 -26.36
CA LEU A 301 12.01 7.56 -25.58
C LEU A 301 12.79 6.37 -25.03
N ALA A 302 13.57 5.68 -25.87
CA ALA A 302 14.37 4.54 -25.45
C ALA A 302 15.36 4.93 -24.34
N ALA A 303 16.06 6.05 -24.47
CA ALA A 303 16.98 6.53 -23.44
C ALA A 303 16.27 6.81 -22.10
N GLY A 304 15.11 7.47 -22.12
CA GLY A 304 14.33 7.72 -20.91
C GLY A 304 13.81 6.43 -20.26
N LEU A 305 13.34 5.48 -21.08
CA LEU A 305 12.91 4.16 -20.62
C LEU A 305 14.08 3.37 -20.03
N GLU A 306 15.25 3.40 -20.65
CA GLU A 306 16.46 2.69 -20.19
C GLU A 306 16.85 3.14 -18.80
N GLU A 307 16.87 4.45 -18.53
CA GLU A 307 17.21 5.00 -17.20
C GLU A 307 16.28 4.45 -16.11
N VAL A 308 14.98 4.35 -16.36
CA VAL A 308 14.04 3.78 -15.39
C VAL A 308 14.21 2.26 -15.29
N PHE A 309 14.35 1.57 -16.43
CA PHE A 309 14.41 0.12 -16.52
C PHE A 309 15.62 -0.46 -15.77
N ILE A 310 16.82 0.10 -15.95
CA ILE A 310 18.05 -0.40 -15.31
C ILE A 310 18.04 -0.25 -13.78
N ARG A 311 17.30 0.74 -13.26
CA ARG A 311 17.16 0.98 -11.81
C ARG A 311 16.11 0.09 -11.19
N LEU A 312 15.03 -0.15 -11.92
CA LEU A 312 14.05 -1.15 -11.54
C LEU A 312 14.69 -2.55 -11.48
N LEU A 313 15.48 -2.94 -12.49
CA LEU A 313 16.25 -4.19 -12.44
C LEU A 313 17.14 -4.25 -11.18
N TRP A 314 17.86 -3.17 -10.87
CA TRP A 314 18.71 -3.10 -9.69
C TRP A 314 17.95 -3.28 -8.38
N ILE A 315 16.76 -2.66 -8.24
CA ILE A 315 15.89 -2.83 -7.06
C ILE A 315 15.53 -4.29 -6.83
N TYR A 316 15.19 -5.03 -7.89
CA TYR A 316 14.86 -6.44 -7.82
C TYR A 316 16.10 -7.27 -7.43
N GLU A 317 17.26 -6.99 -8.04
CA GLU A 317 18.51 -7.69 -7.73
C GLU A 317 18.98 -7.46 -6.28
N GLN A 318 18.86 -6.24 -5.74
CA GLN A 318 19.17 -5.97 -4.33
C GLN A 318 18.28 -6.77 -3.36
N SER A 319 17.11 -7.17 -3.83
CA SER A 319 16.16 -7.92 -3.02
C SER A 319 16.42 -9.42 -3.07
N LEU A 320 17.27 -9.93 -3.97
CA LEU A 320 17.65 -11.34 -4.02
C LEU A 320 18.65 -11.69 -2.90
N PRO A 321 18.69 -12.97 -2.46
CA PRO A 321 19.76 -13.43 -1.57
C PRO A 321 21.14 -13.19 -2.20
N ALA A 322 22.11 -12.78 -1.38
CA ALA A 322 23.49 -12.62 -1.85
C ALA A 322 23.99 -13.92 -2.52
N LYS A 323 24.51 -13.81 -3.75
CA LYS A 323 25.10 -14.95 -4.48
C LYS A 323 26.15 -15.62 -3.60
N GLY A 324 25.92 -16.88 -3.21
CA GLY A 324 26.83 -17.66 -2.35
C GLY A 324 26.23 -18.29 -1.10
N LYS A 325 24.92 -18.11 -0.84
CA LYS A 325 24.16 -18.93 0.12
C LYS A 325 23.04 -19.68 -0.60
N GLU A 326 23.42 -20.63 -1.45
CA GLU A 326 22.54 -21.77 -1.68
C GLU A 326 22.54 -22.58 -0.36
N LEU A 327 21.34 -22.85 0.15
CA LEU A 327 21.10 -23.60 1.38
C LEU A 327 21.46 -25.08 1.23
#